data_AF-A0A067LB30-F1
#
_entry.id   AF-A0A067LB30-F1
#
_cell.length_a   1.000
_cell.length_b   1.000
_cell.length_c   1.000
_cell.angle_alpha   90.00
_cell.angle_beta   90.00
_cell.angle_gamma   90.00
#
_symmetry.space_group_name_H-M   'P 1'
#
loop_
_entity.id
_entity.type
_entity.pdbx_description
1 polymer ?
#
loop_
_entity_poly.entity_id
_entity_poly.type
_entity_poly.pdbx_seq_one_letter_code
_entity_poly.pdbx_strand_id
1 'polypeptide(L)'
;MISNIAFTYRSIYSKKAMTGMDSTNVYAYISIIALFFCLPPAILIEGPQLMQYGFRDAIAKVGLVKFVSDLFWIGMFYHLYNQVATNTLERVAPLTHAVGNVLKRVFVIGFSIVVFGNRISTQTGIGTIIAIAGVALYSLIKANMEEQKRKAAVIPAS
;
A
#
# COMPACT_ATOMS: atom_id res chain seq x y z
N MET A 1 4.24 4.45 -14.01
CA MET A 1 5.40 4.83 -13.16
C MET A 1 5.21 6.14 -12.39
N ILE A 2 4.31 7.04 -12.83
CA ILE A 2 3.97 8.31 -12.14
C ILE A 2 3.58 8.08 -10.67
N SER A 3 2.81 7.03 -10.37
CA SER A 3 2.41 6.69 -9.00
C SER A 3 3.60 6.40 -8.07
N ASN A 4 4.65 5.73 -8.54
CA ASN A 4 5.83 5.44 -7.71
C ASN A 4 6.56 6.74 -7.32
N ILE A 5 6.67 7.70 -8.24
CA ILE A 5 7.28 9.01 -7.98
C ILE A 5 6.42 9.77 -6.95
N ALA A 6 5.11 9.85 -7.17
CA ALA A 6 4.18 10.54 -6.27
C ALA A 6 4.17 9.93 -4.85
N PHE A 7 4.16 8.60 -4.72
CA PHE A 7 4.22 7.93 -3.41
C PHE A 7 5.57 8.12 -2.70
N THR A 8 6.66 8.19 -3.45
CA THR A 8 8.00 8.44 -2.88
C THR A 8 8.06 9.87 -2.35
N TYR A 9 7.63 10.85 -3.13
CA TYR A 9 7.53 12.25 -2.68
C TYR A 9 6.63 12.40 -1.47
N ARG A 10 5.43 11.80 -1.49
CA ARG A 10 4.53 11.78 -0.33
C ARG A 10 5.22 11.22 0.91
N SER A 11 5.96 10.12 0.79
CA SER A 11 6.62 9.48 1.93
C SER A 11 7.72 10.36 2.53
N ILE A 12 8.50 11.03 1.68
CA ILE A 12 9.57 11.95 2.13
C ILE A 12 8.97 13.19 2.80
N TYR A 13 7.99 13.84 2.16
CA TYR A 13 7.34 15.03 2.72
C TYR A 13 6.52 14.73 3.97
N SER A 14 5.81 13.60 4.02
CA SER A 14 5.07 13.19 5.22
C SER A 14 6.03 12.97 6.38
N LYS A 15 7.17 12.31 6.16
CA LYS A 15 8.21 12.12 7.19
C LYS A 15 8.77 13.45 7.71
N LYS A 16 8.95 14.44 6.82
CA LYS A 16 9.36 15.80 7.19
C LYS A 16 8.27 16.59 7.93
N ALA A 17 7.00 16.32 7.66
CA ALA A 17 5.89 16.92 8.40
C ALA A 17 5.70 16.28 9.79
N MET A 18 6.03 14.99 9.92
CA MET A 18 5.94 14.22 11.17
C MET A 18 6.98 14.63 12.22
N THR A 19 7.99 15.44 11.87
CA THR A 19 8.94 15.99 12.86
C THR A 19 8.35 17.14 13.69
N GLY A 20 7.19 17.69 13.30
CA GLY A 20 6.50 18.77 14.03
C GLY A 20 5.08 18.42 14.49
N MET A 21 4.50 17.30 14.06
CA MET A 21 3.13 16.87 14.39
C MET A 21 3.02 15.34 14.45
N ASP A 22 2.13 14.82 15.29
CA ASP A 22 1.82 13.38 15.37
C ASP A 22 1.39 12.78 14.03
N SER A 23 1.83 11.56 13.78
CA SER A 23 1.64 10.82 12.53
C SER A 23 0.18 10.55 12.17
N THR A 24 -0.67 10.44 13.18
CA THR A 24 -2.12 10.30 13.01
C THR A 24 -2.73 11.61 12.50
N ASN A 25 -2.26 12.76 12.97
CA ASN A 25 -2.74 14.06 12.53
C ASN A 25 -2.30 14.35 11.10
N VAL A 26 -1.04 14.06 10.75
CA VAL A 26 -0.54 14.19 9.37
C VAL A 26 -1.37 13.34 8.41
N TYR A 27 -1.72 12.10 8.78
CA TYR A 27 -2.59 11.25 7.97
C TYR A 27 -4.01 11.81 7.84
N ALA A 28 -4.60 12.32 8.93
CA ALA A 28 -5.93 12.91 8.93
C ALA A 28 -6.00 14.13 8.00
N TYR A 29 -5.05 15.06 8.10
CA TYR A 29 -5.00 16.24 7.22
C TYR A 29 -4.83 15.86 5.75
N ILE A 30 -3.91 14.94 5.45
CA ILE A 30 -3.72 14.51 4.06
C ILE A 30 -4.98 13.82 3.52
N SER A 31 -5.67 13.02 4.34
CA SER A 31 -6.92 12.35 3.94
C SER A 31 -8.05 13.35 3.68
N ILE A 32 -8.18 14.38 4.51
CA ILE A 32 -9.19 15.44 4.33
C ILE A 32 -8.89 16.25 3.05
N ILE A 33 -7.65 16.66 2.84
CA ILE A 33 -7.25 17.40 1.63
C ILE A 33 -7.46 16.53 0.38
N ALA A 34 -7.09 15.24 0.45
CA ALA A 34 -7.31 14.31 -0.65
C ALA A 34 -8.80 14.12 -0.97
N LEU A 35 -9.67 14.11 0.04
CA LEU A 35 -11.12 14.06 -0.16
C LEU A 35 -11.60 15.27 -0.97
N PHE A 36 -11.24 16.48 -0.55
CA PHE A 36 -11.66 17.70 -1.26
C PHE A 36 -11.03 17.84 -2.65
N PHE A 37 -9.84 17.30 -2.87
CA PHE A 37 -9.17 17.38 -4.17
C PHE A 37 -9.66 16.30 -5.16
N CYS A 38 -9.95 15.08 -4.69
CA CYS A 38 -10.43 14.00 -5.53
C CYS A 38 -11.93 14.04 -5.79
N LEU A 39 -12.74 14.59 -4.88
CA LEU A 39 -14.20 14.60 -5.01
C LEU A 39 -14.71 15.36 -6.25
N PRO A 40 -14.21 16.58 -6.58
CA PRO A 40 -14.67 17.31 -7.76
C PRO A 40 -14.39 16.61 -9.10
N PRO A 41 -13.16 16.15 -9.41
CA PRO A 41 -12.92 15.43 -10.67
C PRO A 41 -13.60 14.07 -10.72
N ALA A 42 -13.76 13.37 -9.59
CA ALA A 42 -14.50 12.10 -9.55
C ALA A 42 -15.97 12.29 -9.97
N ILE A 43 -16.63 13.34 -9.48
CA ILE A 43 -18.03 13.62 -9.85
C ILE A 43 -18.14 14.09 -11.30
N LEU A 44 -17.22 14.95 -11.77
CA LEU A 44 -17.29 15.52 -13.12
C LEU A 44 -16.93 14.53 -14.22
N ILE A 45 -15.95 13.65 -13.99
CA ILE A 45 -15.45 12.70 -14.98
C ILE A 45 -16.20 11.37 -14.89
N GLU A 46 -16.31 10.80 -13.70
CA GLU A 46 -16.84 9.46 -13.50
C GLU A 46 -18.34 9.45 -13.14
N GLY A 47 -18.88 10.55 -12.62
CA GLY A 47 -20.29 10.67 -12.20
C GLY A 47 -21.32 10.26 -13.26
N PRO A 48 -21.23 10.70 -14.53
CA PRO A 48 -22.17 10.31 -15.58
C PRO A 48 -22.13 8.80 -15.88
N GLN A 49 -20.96 8.18 -15.89
CA GLN A 49 -20.78 6.76 -16.19
C GLN A 49 -21.14 5.84 -15.02
N LEU A 50 -20.83 6.25 -13.78
CA LEU A 50 -21.20 5.50 -12.58
C LEU A 50 -22.71 5.42 -12.39
N MET A 51 -23.43 6.54 -12.57
CA MET A 51 -24.88 6.58 -12.39
C MET A 51 -25.65 5.84 -13.48
N GLN A 52 -25.16 5.85 -14.73
CA GLN A 52 -25.88 5.24 -15.85
C GLN A 52 -25.58 3.74 -16.04
N TYR A 53 -24.35 3.29 -15.82
CA TYR A 53 -23.92 1.91 -16.11
C TYR A 53 -23.32 1.20 -14.89
N GLY A 54 -22.55 1.90 -14.05
CA GLY A 54 -21.82 1.28 -12.93
C GLY A 54 -22.70 0.72 -11.82
N PHE A 55 -23.56 1.56 -11.23
CA PHE A 55 -24.38 1.13 -10.09
C PHE A 55 -25.49 0.17 -10.53
N ARG A 56 -26.15 0.43 -11.66
CA ARG A 56 -27.31 -0.37 -12.08
C ARG A 56 -26.92 -1.79 -12.46
N ASP A 57 -25.81 -1.98 -13.18
CA ASP A 57 -25.33 -3.31 -13.56
C ASP A 57 -24.69 -4.06 -12.39
N ALA A 58 -24.00 -3.35 -11.48
CA ALA A 58 -23.41 -3.97 -10.29
C ALA A 58 -24.48 -4.41 -9.28
N ILE A 59 -25.51 -3.59 -9.07
CA ILE A 59 -26.66 -3.94 -8.23
C ILE A 59 -27.43 -5.11 -8.84
N ALA A 60 -27.58 -5.15 -10.17
CA ALA A 60 -28.24 -6.27 -10.86
C ALA A 60 -27.46 -7.59 -10.74
N LYS A 61 -26.12 -7.56 -10.74
CA LYS A 61 -25.29 -8.78 -10.62
C LYS A 61 -25.10 -9.30 -9.20
N VAL A 62 -24.93 -8.40 -8.24
CA VAL A 62 -24.45 -8.77 -6.89
C VAL A 62 -25.49 -8.47 -5.80
N GLY A 63 -26.48 -7.62 -6.09
CA GLY A 63 -27.48 -7.15 -5.14
C GLY A 63 -26.98 -5.95 -4.33
N LEU A 64 -27.89 -5.02 -4.02
CA LEU A 64 -27.57 -3.75 -3.35
C LEU A 64 -26.89 -3.95 -1.99
N VAL A 65 -27.38 -4.87 -1.17
CA VAL A 65 -26.87 -5.11 0.19
C VAL A 65 -25.44 -5.65 0.16
N LYS A 66 -25.15 -6.61 -0.73
CA LYS A 66 -23.82 -7.20 -0.85
C LYS A 66 -22.83 -6.20 -1.47
N PHE A 67 -23.25 -5.47 -2.49
CA PHE A 67 -22.45 -4.41 -3.10
C PHE A 67 -22.07 -3.30 -2.11
N VAL A 68 -23.03 -2.82 -1.29
CA VAL A 68 -22.77 -1.80 -0.26
C VAL A 68 -21.88 -2.36 0.86
N SER A 69 -22.11 -3.59 1.29
CA SER A 69 -21.26 -4.26 2.28
C SER A 69 -19.82 -4.44 1.77
N ASP A 70 -19.65 -4.87 0.53
CA ASP A 70 -18.32 -5.04 -0.08
C ASP A 70 -17.60 -3.69 -0.22
N LEU A 71 -18.32 -2.64 -0.63
CA LEU A 71 -17.78 -1.27 -0.70
C LEU A 71 -17.35 -0.76 0.67
N PHE A 72 -18.13 -1.04 1.71
CA PHE A 72 -17.81 -0.71 3.09
C PHE A 72 -16.55 -1.43 3.57
N TRP A 73 -16.44 -2.75 3.35
CA TRP A 73 -15.25 -3.51 3.72
C TRP A 73 -14.01 -3.03 2.98
N ILE A 74 -14.09 -2.80 1.67
CA ILE A 74 -12.97 -2.26 0.89
C ILE A 74 -12.53 -0.89 1.43
N GLY A 75 -13.48 0.01 1.71
CA GLY A 75 -13.20 1.32 2.28
C GLY A 75 -12.55 1.24 3.67
N MET A 76 -13.08 0.39 4.54
CA MET A 76 -12.55 0.16 5.89
C MET A 76 -11.13 -0.41 5.84
N PHE A 77 -10.89 -1.48 5.08
CA PHE A 77 -9.56 -2.07 4.94
C PHE A 77 -8.56 -1.12 4.28
N TYR A 78 -9.01 -0.30 3.33
CA TYR A 78 -8.19 0.73 2.71
C TYR A 78 -7.77 1.79 3.72
N HIS A 79 -8.70 2.29 4.54
CA HIS A 79 -8.38 3.27 5.57
C HIS A 79 -7.41 2.70 6.60
N LEU A 80 -7.69 1.48 7.10
CA LEU A 80 -6.84 0.81 8.08
C LEU A 80 -5.43 0.56 7.53
N TYR A 81 -5.33 0.10 6.27
CA TYR A 81 -4.03 -0.08 5.61
C TYR A 81 -3.23 1.22 5.56
N ASN A 82 -3.86 2.32 5.15
CA ASN A 82 -3.16 3.60 5.04
C ASN A 82 -2.75 4.15 6.41
N GLN A 83 -3.57 3.96 7.45
CA GLN A 83 -3.25 4.35 8.81
C GLN A 83 -2.08 3.54 9.39
N VAL A 84 -2.05 2.22 9.14
CA VAL A 84 -0.91 1.37 9.53
C VAL A 84 0.35 1.75 8.74
N ALA A 85 0.22 2.10 7.46
CA ALA A 85 1.33 2.54 6.63
C ALA A 85 1.93 3.87 7.12
N THR A 86 1.12 4.85 7.53
CA THR A 86 1.62 6.11 8.11
C THR A 86 2.23 5.91 9.49
N ASN A 87 1.64 5.09 10.35
CA ASN A 87 2.25 4.71 11.63
C ASN A 87 3.58 3.96 11.46
N THR A 88 3.69 3.13 10.43
CA THR A 88 4.95 2.46 10.10
C THR A 88 5.98 3.47 9.58
N LEU A 89 5.58 4.39 8.69
CA LEU A 89 6.44 5.45 8.17
C LEU A 89 7.00 6.34 9.28
N GLU A 90 6.27 6.56 10.39
CA GLU A 90 6.78 7.25 11.57
C GLU A 90 7.99 6.52 12.18
N ARG A 91 7.89 5.20 12.29
CA ARG A 91 8.86 4.35 13.01
C ARG A 91 10.04 3.88 12.16
N VAL A 92 9.94 3.93 10.83
CA VAL A 92 11.01 3.49 9.92
C VAL A 92 11.47 4.59 8.96
N ALA A 93 12.70 4.47 8.44
CA ALA A 93 13.20 5.37 7.42
C ALA A 93 12.34 5.27 6.13
N PRO A 94 12.17 6.36 5.35
CA PRO A 94 11.42 6.34 4.10
C PRO A 94 11.90 5.28 3.10
N LEU A 95 13.21 4.99 3.09
CA LEU A 95 13.81 3.93 2.28
C LEU A 95 13.28 2.54 2.66
N THR A 96 13.21 2.23 3.96
CA THR A 96 12.66 0.96 4.46
C THR A 96 11.17 0.82 4.13
N HIS A 97 10.41 1.91 4.22
CA HIS A 97 9.00 1.91 3.83
C HIS A 97 8.81 1.67 2.33
N ALA A 98 9.66 2.27 1.48
CA ALA A 98 9.65 2.04 0.03
C ALA A 98 9.93 0.58 -0.32
N VAL A 99 10.91 -0.06 0.34
CA VAL A 99 11.19 -1.49 0.14
C VAL A 99 10.02 -2.36 0.64
N GLY A 100 9.46 -2.05 1.81
CA GLY A 100 8.27 -2.75 2.32
C GLY A 100 7.08 -2.69 1.37
N ASN A 101 6.85 -1.56 0.70
CA ASN A 101 5.81 -1.41 -0.31
C ASN A 101 6.06 -2.27 -1.57
N VAL A 102 7.32 -2.54 -1.93
CA VAL A 102 7.66 -3.49 -3.00
C VAL A 102 7.34 -4.91 -2.53
N LEU A 103 7.77 -5.30 -1.33
CA LEU A 103 7.48 -6.63 -0.77
C LEU A 103 5.98 -6.92 -0.68
N LYS A 104 5.18 -5.95 -0.22
CA LYS A 104 3.71 -6.07 -0.20
C LYS A 104 3.16 -6.38 -1.59
N ARG A 105 3.63 -5.68 -2.63
CA ARG A 105 3.17 -5.92 -4.01
C ARG A 105 3.50 -7.33 -4.47
N VAL A 106 4.69 -7.84 -4.16
CA VAL A 106 5.07 -9.22 -4.50
C VAL A 106 4.15 -10.23 -3.80
N PHE A 107 3.87 -10.02 -2.52
CA PHE A 107 2.98 -10.91 -1.77
C PHE A 107 1.55 -10.91 -2.33
N VAL A 108 0.99 -9.73 -2.60
CA VAL A 108 -0.36 -9.60 -3.18
C VAL A 108 -0.45 -10.23 -4.57
N ILE A 109 0.60 -10.05 -5.40
CA ILE A 109 0.69 -10.72 -6.70
C ILE A 109 0.65 -12.23 -6.49
N GLY A 110 1.57 -12.80 -5.71
CA GLY A 110 1.65 -14.24 -5.45
C GLY A 110 0.36 -14.84 -4.89
N PHE A 111 -0.27 -14.16 -3.92
CA PHE A 111 -1.56 -14.59 -3.36
C PHE A 111 -2.68 -14.57 -4.41
N SER A 112 -2.72 -13.55 -5.27
CA SER A 112 -3.68 -13.49 -6.38
C SER A 112 -3.54 -14.67 -7.34
N ILE A 113 -2.30 -15.10 -7.64
CA ILE A 113 -2.05 -16.30 -8.48
C ILE A 113 -2.66 -17.55 -7.85
N VAL A 114 -2.42 -17.74 -6.55
CA VAL A 114 -2.85 -18.93 -5.81
C VAL A 114 -4.38 -18.97 -5.66
N VAL A 115 -5.00 -17.83 -5.33
CA VAL A 115 -6.44 -17.76 -5.04
C VAL A 115 -7.29 -17.70 -6.30
N PHE A 116 -6.91 -16.91 -7.31
CA PHE A 116 -7.70 -16.78 -8.54
C PHE A 116 -7.43 -17.90 -9.54
N GLY A 117 -6.35 -18.68 -9.37
CA GLY A 117 -6.05 -19.88 -10.17
C GLY A 117 -5.98 -19.65 -11.68
N ASN A 118 -5.87 -18.39 -12.11
CA ASN A 118 -6.00 -18.02 -13.51
C ASN A 118 -4.69 -18.34 -14.25
N ARG A 119 -4.75 -18.80 -15.51
CA ARG A 119 -3.52 -19.16 -16.24
C ARG A 119 -2.67 -17.92 -16.49
N ILE A 120 -1.56 -17.88 -15.77
CA ILE A 120 -0.61 -16.78 -15.80
C ILE A 120 0.33 -16.99 -16.99
N SER A 121 0.50 -15.95 -17.80
CA SER A 121 1.49 -15.93 -18.89
C SER A 121 2.89 -16.27 -18.33
N THR A 122 3.70 -17.01 -19.10
CA THR A 122 5.07 -17.41 -18.72
C THR A 122 5.90 -16.23 -18.22
N GLN A 123 5.66 -15.03 -18.76
CA GLN A 123 6.32 -13.79 -18.34
C GLN A 123 5.99 -13.38 -16.90
N THR A 124 4.74 -13.54 -16.46
CA THR A 124 4.32 -13.22 -15.07
C THR A 124 4.78 -14.32 -14.09
N GLY A 125 4.86 -15.57 -14.54
CA GLY A 125 5.48 -16.65 -13.76
C GLY A 125 6.95 -16.38 -13.45
N ILE A 126 7.74 -16.03 -14.47
CA ILE A 126 9.15 -15.63 -14.31
C ILE A 126 9.27 -14.39 -13.41
N GLY A 127 8.42 -13.38 -13.64
CA GLY A 127 8.39 -12.18 -12.79
C GLY A 127 8.10 -12.49 -11.32
N THR A 128 7.25 -13.47 -11.04
CA THR A 128 6.93 -13.91 -9.67
C THR A 128 8.10 -14.60 -9.00
N ILE A 129 8.82 -15.48 -9.72
CA ILE A 129 10.00 -16.17 -9.21
C ILE A 129 11.12 -15.17 -8.88
N ILE A 130 11.40 -14.23 -9.79
CA ILE A 130 12.39 -13.17 -9.56
C ILE A 130 11.99 -12.31 -8.36
N ALA A 131 10.71 -12.01 -8.21
CA ALA A 131 10.19 -11.23 -7.10
C ALA A 131 10.33 -11.97 -5.75
N ILE A 132 9.98 -13.25 -5.70
CA ILE A 132 10.16 -14.11 -4.51
C ILE A 132 11.64 -14.21 -4.14
N ALA A 133 12.52 -14.39 -5.13
CA ALA A 133 13.97 -14.40 -4.92
C ALA A 133 14.47 -13.06 -4.36
N GLY A 134 13.98 -11.93 -4.88
CA GLY A 134 14.30 -10.59 -4.36
C GLY A 134 13.85 -10.38 -2.91
N VAL A 135 12.66 -10.88 -2.54
CA VAL A 135 12.15 -10.83 -1.16
C VAL A 135 13.01 -11.69 -0.22
N ALA A 136 13.37 -12.89 -0.65
CA ALA A 136 14.23 -13.79 0.12
C ALA A 136 15.61 -13.18 0.35
N LEU A 137 16.23 -12.63 -0.70
CA LEU A 137 17.53 -11.97 -0.61
C LEU A 137 17.49 -10.75 0.31
N TYR A 138 16.47 -9.90 0.18
CA TYR A 138 16.31 -8.75 1.07
C TYR A 138 16.11 -9.16 2.53
N SER A 139 15.31 -10.19 2.78
CA SER A 139 15.07 -10.71 4.13
C SER A 139 16.35 -11.27 4.76
N LEU A 140 17.19 -11.97 3.98
CA LEU A 140 18.49 -12.47 4.42
C LEU A 140 19.48 -11.34 4.71
N ILE A 141 19.57 -10.33 3.84
CA ILE A 141 20.46 -9.18 4.04
C ILE A 141 20.04 -8.40 5.30
N LYS A 142 18.73 -8.19 5.49
CA LYS A 142 18.22 -7.49 6.68
C LYS A 142 18.49 -8.30 7.94
N ALA A 143 18.26 -9.61 7.94
CA ALA A 143 18.56 -10.48 9.07
C ALA A 143 20.07 -10.43 9.44
N ASN A 144 20.95 -10.49 8.44
CA ASN A 144 22.39 -10.39 8.65
C ASN A 144 22.82 -9.02 9.20
N MET A 145 22.23 -7.93 8.71
CA MET A 145 22.48 -6.58 9.24
C MET A 145 22.00 -6.42 10.69
N GLU A 146 20.85 -7.01 11.02
CA GLU A 146 20.27 -6.96 12.36
C GLU A 146 21.09 -7.81 13.34
N GLU A 147 21.60 -8.95 12.88
CA GLU A 147 22.53 -9.80 13.63
C GLU A 147 23.89 -9.12 13.85
N GLN A 148 24.44 -8.43 12.84
CA GLN A 148 25.65 -7.62 13.00
C GLN A 148 25.46 -6.46 13.97
N LYS A 149 24.33 -5.76 13.91
CA LYS A 149 24.00 -4.71 14.90
C LYS A 149 23.87 -5.28 16.31
N ARG A 150 23.27 -6.45 16.46
CA ARG A 150 23.13 -7.13 17.75
C ARG A 150 24.51 -7.56 18.29
N LYS A 151 25.39 -8.08 17.43
CA LYS A 151 26.79 -8.41 17.78
C LYS A 151 27.58 -7.15 18.16
N ALA A 152 27.42 -6.04 17.45
CA ALA A 152 28.08 -4.77 17.76
C ALA A 152 27.54 -4.13 19.06
N ALA A 153 26.26 -4.30 19.40
CA ALA A 153 25.67 -3.79 20.64
C ALA A 153 26.03 -4.63 21.88
N VAL A 154 26.44 -5.90 21.69
CA VAL A 154 26.85 -6.81 22.77
C VAL A 154 28.33 -6.64 23.14
N ILE A 155 29.13 -5.92 22.35
CA ILE A 155 30.47 -5.49 22.75
C ILE A 155 30.31 -4.14 23.48
N PRO A 156 30.36 -4.07 24.82
CA PRO A 156 30.41 -2.79 25.50
C PRO A 156 31.73 -2.12 25.10
N ALA A 157 31.67 -0.83 24.79
CA ALA A 157 32.88 -0.01 24.63
C ALA A 157 33.78 -0.25 25.85
N SER A 158 34.94 -0.84 25.59
CA SER A 158 36.01 -1.03 26.58
C SER A 158 36.86 0.24 26.64
#